data_AF-A0A1V5KZI7-F1
#
_entry.id   AF-A0A1V5KZI7-F1
#
_cell.length_a   1.000
_cell.length_b   1.000
_cell.length_c   1.000
_cell.angle_alpha   90.00
_cell.angle_beta   90.00
_cell.angle_gamma   90.00
#
_symmetry.space_group_name_H-M   'P 1'
#
loop_
_entity.id
_entity.type
_entity.pdbx_description
1 polymer ?
#
loop_
_entity_poly.entity_id
_entity_poly.type
_entity_poly.pdbx_seq_one_letter_code
_entity_poly.pdbx_strand_id
1 'polypeptide(L)'
;MSASVIRLSVVCLVLFGMVSCTTSDDPRQGGLIGYMATGEEGYQRRLDNRQSELSDVESKTQQEKSKTYALQDSRESLSARLQKQREAMQAMDEEIGRLRTECEKLQQLPEDKEIERLRILDELTVIQNHSRELSGDSSMLIQQKEETLHKLQDEVALLLERYSLLTTL
;
A
#
# COMPACT_ATOMS: atom_id res chain seq x y z
N MET A 1 17.60 82.95 24.83
CA MET A 1 18.32 82.78 23.54
C MET A 1 19.03 81.44 23.66
N SER A 2 18.84 80.40 22.85
CA SER A 2 18.53 80.35 21.43
C SER A 2 17.91 78.98 21.11
N ALA A 3 16.63 79.01 20.70
CA ALA A 3 15.93 77.87 20.15
C ALA A 3 16.29 77.74 18.66
N SER A 4 17.43 77.12 18.32
CA SER A 4 17.81 77.01 16.88
C SER A 4 18.62 75.78 16.48
N VAL A 5 19.12 74.94 17.39
CA VAL A 5 20.04 73.85 17.01
C VAL A 5 19.33 72.50 16.80
N ILE A 6 18.12 72.33 17.33
CA ILE A 6 17.42 71.03 17.35
C ILE A 6 16.79 70.67 15.98
N ARG A 7 16.67 71.61 15.04
CA ARG A 7 16.02 71.36 13.74
C ARG A 7 16.94 70.89 12.61
N LEU A 8 18.27 70.93 12.79
CA LEU A 8 19.22 70.53 11.73
C LEU A 8 19.73 69.08 11.87
N SER A 9 19.55 68.45 13.03
CA SER A 9 20.06 67.10 13.34
C SER A 9 19.11 65.98 12.91
N VAL A 10 17.82 66.26 12.71
CA VAL A 10 16.81 65.23 12.39
C VAL A 10 16.72 64.98 10.88
N VAL A 11 17.14 65.94 10.05
CA VAL A 11 17.10 65.82 8.58
C VAL A 11 18.19 64.87 8.04
N CYS A 12 19.35 64.76 8.71
CA CYS A 12 20.41 63.84 8.30
C CYS A 12 20.16 62.37 8.71
N LEU A 13 19.32 62.12 9.72
CA LEU A 13 19.07 60.76 10.24
C LEU A 13 17.95 60.02 9.52
N VAL A 14 17.13 60.75 8.73
CA VAL A 14 16.10 60.16 7.85
C VAL A 14 16.70 59.69 6.51
N LEU A 15 17.89 60.16 6.12
CA LEU A 15 18.53 59.83 4.84
C LEU A 15 19.28 58.49 4.81
N PHE A 16 19.43 57.80 5.96
CA PHE A 16 20.05 56.46 6.02
C PHE A 16 19.03 55.31 6.08
N GLY A 17 17.73 55.61 5.98
CA GLY A 17 16.65 54.64 6.19
C GLY A 17 16.17 53.84 4.98
N MET A 18 16.76 53.97 3.79
CA MET A 18 16.21 53.31 2.58
C MET A 18 17.25 52.73 1.62
N VAL A 19 18.29 52.04 2.12
CA VAL A 19 19.09 51.13 1.27
C VAL A 19 19.24 49.79 1.96
N SER A 20 18.14 49.05 1.97
CA SER A 20 18.16 47.60 1.88
C SER A 20 16.89 47.23 1.13
N CYS A 21 16.86 47.68 -0.13
CA CYS A 21 15.95 47.18 -1.13
C CYS A 21 16.01 45.65 -1.07
N THR A 22 14.85 45.04 -0.91
CA THR A 22 14.62 43.65 -1.23
C THR A 22 15.18 43.41 -2.63
N THR A 23 16.35 42.78 -2.74
CA THR A 23 16.83 42.21 -3.98
C THR A 23 15.87 41.07 -4.29
N SER A 24 14.76 41.43 -4.93
CA SER A 24 13.90 40.47 -5.59
C SER A 24 14.71 39.92 -6.75
N ASP A 25 15.13 38.67 -6.65
CA ASP A 25 15.93 37.97 -7.66
C ASP A 25 15.11 37.60 -8.93
N ASP A 26 13.91 38.16 -9.07
CA ASP A 26 13.04 38.01 -10.23
C ASP A 26 13.38 39.06 -11.31
N PRO A 27 13.93 38.66 -12.48
CA PRO A 27 14.25 39.58 -13.57
C PRO A 27 13.02 40.21 -14.23
N ARG A 28 11.80 39.77 -13.88
CA ARG A 28 10.55 40.45 -14.28
C ARG A 28 10.16 41.58 -13.33
N GLN A 29 10.76 41.62 -12.14
CA GLN A 29 10.50 42.63 -11.10
C GLN A 29 11.67 43.61 -10.92
N GLY A 30 12.91 43.19 -11.22
CA GLY A 30 14.10 44.05 -11.25
C GLY A 30 14.50 44.40 -12.68
N GLY A 31 14.04 45.54 -13.20
CA GLY A 31 14.54 46.10 -14.45
C GLY A 31 16.03 46.47 -14.40
N LEU A 32 16.53 47.18 -15.43
CA LEU A 32 17.93 47.58 -15.71
C LEU A 32 18.91 47.74 -14.51
N ILE A 33 18.45 48.21 -13.35
CA ILE A 33 19.24 48.34 -12.12
C ILE A 33 19.73 46.98 -11.58
N GLY A 34 18.92 45.91 -11.64
CA GLY A 34 19.32 44.57 -11.24
C GLY A 34 20.36 43.93 -12.17
N TYR A 35 20.28 44.24 -13.47
CA TYR A 35 21.28 43.87 -14.47
C TYR A 35 22.62 44.58 -14.21
N MET A 36 22.61 45.87 -13.83
CA MET A 36 23.85 46.58 -13.50
C MET A 36 24.52 46.12 -12.20
N ALA A 37 23.74 45.58 -11.24
CA ALA A 37 24.27 45.16 -9.94
C ALA A 37 24.96 43.78 -9.97
N THR A 38 24.52 42.88 -10.84
CA THR A 38 25.03 41.49 -10.90
C THR A 38 25.54 41.07 -12.29
N GLY A 39 25.30 41.90 -13.31
CA GLY A 39 25.79 41.68 -14.67
C GLY A 39 25.37 40.35 -15.29
N GLU A 40 26.15 39.95 -16.28
CA GLU A 40 26.05 38.65 -16.97
C GLU A 40 26.20 37.45 -16.01
N GLU A 41 27.02 37.60 -14.96
CA GLU A 41 27.24 36.56 -13.94
C GLU A 41 25.97 36.22 -13.14
N GLY A 42 25.14 37.20 -12.79
CA GLY A 42 23.87 36.97 -12.11
C GLY A 42 22.84 36.26 -12.99
N TYR A 43 22.86 36.52 -14.30
CA TYR A 43 22.03 35.77 -15.25
C TYR A 43 22.51 34.33 -15.42
N GLN A 44 23.82 34.13 -15.56
CA GLN A 44 24.40 32.79 -15.68
C GLN A 44 24.09 31.95 -14.43
N ARG A 45 24.26 32.50 -13.22
CA ARG A 45 23.91 31.80 -11.98
C ARG A 45 22.44 31.38 -11.93
N ARG A 46 21.50 32.19 -12.45
CA ARG A 46 20.08 31.79 -12.52
C ARG A 46 19.82 30.69 -13.54
N LEU A 47 20.51 30.72 -14.68
CA LEU A 47 20.42 29.64 -15.68
C LEU A 47 20.99 28.34 -15.10
N ASP A 48 22.14 28.40 -14.44
CA ASP A 48 22.77 27.25 -13.78
C ASP A 48 21.87 26.68 -12.68
N ASN A 49 21.28 27.54 -11.84
CA ASN A 49 20.33 27.13 -10.80
C ASN A 49 19.09 26.45 -11.40
N ARG A 50 18.48 27.04 -12.45
CA ARG A 50 17.32 26.44 -13.11
C ARG A 50 17.66 25.13 -13.81
N GLN A 51 18.86 25.02 -14.40
CA GLN A 51 19.32 23.79 -15.02
C GLN A 51 19.54 22.69 -13.97
N SER A 52 20.09 23.05 -12.80
CA SER A 52 20.21 22.15 -11.66
C SER A 52 18.85 21.72 -11.13
N GLU A 53 17.92 22.66 -10.93
CA GLU A 53 16.55 22.35 -10.49
C GLU A 53 15.81 21.46 -11.49
N LEU A 54 15.95 21.73 -12.80
CA LEU A 54 15.36 20.91 -13.85
C LEU A 54 15.93 19.48 -13.79
N SER A 55 17.25 19.34 -13.69
CA SER A 55 17.93 18.04 -13.57
C SER A 55 17.46 17.28 -12.32
N ASP A 56 17.30 17.97 -11.20
CA ASP A 56 16.82 17.37 -9.95
C ASP A 56 15.36 16.90 -10.07
N VAL A 57 14.50 17.71 -10.68
CA VAL A 57 13.09 17.36 -10.92
C VAL A 57 12.96 16.21 -11.90
N GLU A 58 13.75 16.18 -12.97
CA GLU A 58 13.78 15.08 -13.94
C GLU A 58 14.23 13.78 -13.28
N SER A 59 15.29 13.83 -12.47
CA SER A 59 15.79 12.69 -11.69
C SER A 59 14.72 12.16 -10.73
N LYS A 60 14.08 13.04 -9.94
CA LYS A 60 12.98 12.66 -9.04
C LYS A 60 11.80 12.09 -9.81
N THR A 61 11.43 12.68 -10.94
CA THR A 61 10.35 12.19 -11.80
C THR A 61 10.63 10.79 -12.30
N GLN A 62 11.87 10.51 -12.73
CA GLN A 62 12.27 9.18 -13.17
C GLN A 62 12.22 8.17 -12.01
N GLN A 63 12.67 8.57 -10.82
CA GLN A 63 12.59 7.74 -9.62
C GLN A 63 11.14 7.42 -9.26
N GLU A 64 10.24 8.42 -9.22
CA GLU A 64 8.83 8.19 -8.90
C GLU A 64 8.10 7.36 -9.96
N LYS A 65 8.45 7.52 -11.25
CA LYS A 65 7.97 6.63 -12.31
C LYS A 65 8.38 5.18 -12.06
N SER A 66 9.65 4.93 -11.74
CA SER A 66 10.12 3.57 -11.43
C SER A 66 9.40 2.96 -10.21
N LYS A 67 9.17 3.75 -9.15
CA LYS A 67 8.40 3.32 -7.99
C LYS A 67 6.96 2.99 -8.35
N THR A 68 6.35 3.82 -9.20
CA THR A 68 4.96 3.62 -9.66
C THR A 68 4.82 2.32 -10.44
N TYR A 69 5.74 2.04 -11.37
CA TYR A 69 5.76 0.76 -12.09
C TYR A 69 5.93 -0.44 -11.15
N ALA A 70 6.88 -0.37 -10.20
CA ALA A 70 7.08 -1.43 -9.22
C ALA A 70 5.83 -1.66 -8.34
N LEU A 71 5.13 -0.60 -7.94
CA LEU A 71 3.88 -0.69 -7.19
C LEU A 71 2.74 -1.28 -8.04
N GLN A 72 2.66 -0.93 -9.32
CA GLN A 72 1.69 -1.50 -10.23
C GLN A 72 1.92 -3.00 -10.43
N ASP A 73 3.16 -3.42 -10.69
CA ASP A 73 3.52 -4.83 -10.81
C ASP A 73 3.21 -5.61 -9.53
N SER A 74 3.50 -5.01 -8.37
CA SER A 74 3.17 -5.59 -7.05
C SER A 74 1.65 -5.75 -6.89
N ARG A 75 0.87 -4.74 -7.26
CA ARG A 75 -0.60 -4.80 -7.20
C ARG A 75 -1.16 -5.89 -8.10
N GLU A 76 -0.66 -6.02 -9.33
CA GLU A 76 -1.10 -7.05 -10.29
C GLU A 76 -0.73 -8.46 -9.81
N SER A 77 0.46 -8.62 -9.21
CA SER A 77 0.86 -9.88 -8.58
C SER A 77 -0.02 -10.26 -7.39
N LEU A 78 -0.29 -9.30 -6.49
CA LEU A 78 -1.14 -9.53 -5.32
C LEU A 78 -2.59 -9.81 -5.70
N SER A 79 -3.12 -9.14 -6.73
CA SER A 79 -4.48 -9.41 -7.20
C SER A 79 -4.60 -10.82 -7.80
N ALA A 80 -3.61 -11.27 -8.57
CA ALA A 80 -3.56 -12.62 -9.11
C ALA A 80 -3.47 -13.69 -8.00
N ARG A 81 -2.65 -13.45 -6.96
CA ARG A 81 -2.57 -14.35 -5.79
C ARG A 81 -3.90 -14.44 -5.05
N LEU A 82 -4.54 -13.29 -4.81
CA LEU A 82 -5.83 -13.24 -4.13
C LEU A 82 -6.91 -13.98 -4.93
N GLN A 83 -6.91 -13.83 -6.25
CA GLN A 83 -7.83 -14.56 -7.13
C GLN A 83 -7.63 -16.08 -7.03
N LYS A 84 -6.39 -16.56 -7.08
CA LYS A 84 -6.09 -18.00 -6.89
C LYS A 84 -6.54 -18.52 -5.53
N GLN A 85 -6.35 -17.73 -4.47
CA GLN A 85 -6.83 -18.10 -3.13
C GLN A 85 -8.34 -18.24 -3.11
N ARG A 86 -9.08 -17.30 -3.70
CA ARG A 86 -10.55 -17.39 -3.78
C ARG A 86 -11.01 -18.64 -4.52
N GLU A 87 -10.36 -18.97 -5.64
CA GLU A 87 -10.65 -20.19 -6.41
C GLU A 87 -10.38 -21.45 -5.59
N ALA A 88 -9.26 -21.51 -4.86
CA ALA A 88 -8.91 -22.62 -4.00
C ALA A 88 -9.90 -22.79 -2.82
N MET A 89 -10.35 -21.68 -2.22
CA MET A 89 -11.37 -21.72 -1.16
C MET A 89 -12.73 -22.20 -1.69
N GLN A 90 -13.14 -21.73 -2.87
CA GLN A 90 -14.39 -22.19 -3.47
C GLN A 90 -14.35 -23.69 -3.78
N ALA A 91 -13.24 -24.19 -4.34
CA ALA A 91 -13.07 -25.62 -4.61
C ALA A 91 -13.17 -26.47 -3.34
N MET A 92 -12.58 -25.98 -2.23
CA MET A 92 -12.64 -26.64 -0.93
C MET A 92 -14.06 -26.65 -0.35
N ASP A 93 -14.77 -25.52 -0.41
CA ASP A 93 -16.16 -25.42 0.06
C ASP A 93 -17.09 -26.37 -0.72
N GLU A 94 -16.86 -26.53 -2.02
CA GLU A 94 -17.57 -27.52 -2.85
C GLU A 94 -17.27 -28.95 -2.43
N GLU A 95 -16.00 -29.28 -2.13
CA GLU A 95 -15.57 -30.61 -1.68
C GLU A 95 -16.15 -30.97 -0.31
N ILE A 96 -16.11 -30.03 0.64
CA ILE A 96 -16.78 -30.15 1.95
C ILE A 96 -18.28 -30.42 1.77
N GLY A 97 -18.94 -29.68 0.87
CA GLY A 97 -20.37 -29.86 0.58
C GLY A 97 -20.70 -31.24 0.01
N ARG A 98 -19.85 -31.75 -0.90
CA ARG A 98 -19.97 -33.12 -1.44
C ARG A 98 -19.79 -34.15 -0.34
N LEU A 99 -18.70 -34.07 0.42
CA LEU A 99 -18.38 -35.03 1.48
C LEU A 99 -19.47 -35.08 2.54
N ARG A 100 -20.00 -33.91 2.93
CA ARG A 100 -21.13 -33.83 3.86
C ARG A 100 -22.36 -34.56 3.33
N THR A 101 -22.73 -34.31 2.08
CA THR A 101 -23.88 -34.97 1.43
C THR A 101 -23.68 -36.48 1.32
N GLU A 102 -22.45 -36.92 1.04
CA GLU A 102 -22.08 -38.33 0.96
C GLU A 102 -22.12 -39.01 2.33
N CYS A 103 -21.61 -38.36 3.38
CA CYS A 103 -21.75 -38.80 4.77
C CYS A 103 -23.23 -38.92 5.17
N GLU A 104 -24.06 -37.91 4.89
CA GLU A 104 -25.49 -37.93 5.23
C GLU A 104 -26.28 -39.06 4.54
N LYS A 105 -25.80 -39.55 3.37
CA LYS A 105 -26.39 -40.67 2.65
C LYS A 105 -26.04 -42.04 3.22
N LEU A 106 -25.00 -42.16 4.04
CA LEU A 106 -24.61 -43.43 4.66
C LEU A 106 -25.57 -43.77 5.81
N GLN A 107 -26.56 -44.61 5.50
CA GLN A 107 -27.54 -45.13 6.46
C GLN A 107 -27.16 -46.55 6.91
N GLN A 108 -27.54 -46.90 8.14
CA GLN A 108 -27.40 -48.26 8.70
C GLN A 108 -25.96 -48.77 8.79
N LEU A 109 -25.07 -47.95 9.34
CA LEU A 109 -23.70 -48.37 9.67
C LEU A 109 -23.66 -49.11 11.02
N PRO A 110 -22.68 -50.02 11.21
CA PRO A 110 -22.29 -50.50 12.54
C PRO A 110 -21.99 -49.34 13.50
N GLU A 111 -22.19 -49.54 14.80
CA GLU A 111 -22.11 -48.47 15.83
C GLU A 111 -20.77 -47.72 15.84
N ASP A 112 -19.66 -48.43 15.65
CA ASP A 112 -18.31 -47.87 15.53
C ASP A 112 -18.15 -46.95 14.30
N LYS A 113 -18.67 -47.39 13.14
CA LYS A 113 -18.68 -46.58 11.91
C LYS A 113 -19.67 -45.41 11.98
N GLU A 114 -20.79 -45.57 12.69
CA GLU A 114 -21.76 -44.50 12.93
C GLU A 114 -21.15 -43.36 13.75
N ILE A 115 -20.40 -43.70 14.82
CA ILE A 115 -19.67 -42.73 15.65
C ILE A 115 -18.66 -41.95 14.80
N GLU A 116 -17.89 -42.64 13.97
CA GLU A 116 -16.89 -41.99 13.12
C GLU A 116 -17.54 -41.10 12.05
N ARG A 117 -18.69 -41.51 11.48
CA ARG A 117 -19.46 -40.67 10.54
C ARG A 117 -19.92 -39.37 11.20
N LEU A 118 -20.42 -39.44 12.43
CA LEU A 118 -20.85 -38.25 13.18
C LEU A 118 -19.67 -37.33 13.48
N ARG A 119 -18.49 -37.89 13.79
CA ARG A 119 -17.25 -37.13 14.00
C ARG A 119 -16.83 -36.38 12.74
N ILE A 120 -16.83 -37.05 11.59
CA ILE A 120 -16.50 -36.44 10.29
C ILE A 120 -17.46 -35.27 9.99
N LEU A 121 -18.76 -35.43 10.26
CA LEU A 121 -19.75 -34.35 10.04
C LEU A 121 -19.52 -33.13 10.94
N ASP A 122 -19.09 -33.34 12.18
CA ASP A 122 -18.75 -32.25 13.10
C ASP A 122 -17.46 -31.53 12.64
N GLU A 123 -16.41 -32.28 12.32
CA GLU A 123 -15.14 -31.76 11.81
C GLU A 123 -15.36 -30.95 10.50
N LEU A 124 -16.19 -31.43 9.58
CA LEU A 124 -16.57 -30.68 8.37
C LEU A 124 -17.26 -29.36 8.67
N THR A 125 -18.11 -29.32 9.70
CA THR A 125 -18.81 -28.10 10.10
C THR A 125 -17.83 -27.07 10.70
N VAL A 126 -16.87 -27.53 11.50
CA VAL A 126 -15.80 -26.69 12.06
C VAL A 126 -14.94 -26.09 10.94
N ILE A 127 -14.46 -26.92 10.00
CA ILE A 127 -13.64 -26.47 8.87
C ILE A 127 -14.40 -25.49 7.99
N GLN A 128 -15.68 -25.74 7.69
CA GLN A 128 -16.50 -24.84 6.89
C GLN A 128 -16.66 -23.46 7.54
N ASN A 129 -16.84 -23.42 8.87
CA ASN A 129 -16.93 -22.16 9.59
C ASN A 129 -15.59 -21.41 9.58
N HIS A 130 -14.47 -22.13 9.75
CA HIS A 130 -13.14 -21.53 9.70
C HIS A 130 -12.78 -20.99 8.31
N SER A 131 -13.15 -21.71 7.23
CA SER A 131 -13.02 -21.23 5.84
C SER A 131 -13.79 -19.92 5.61
N ARG A 132 -15.01 -19.81 6.12
CA ARG A 132 -15.82 -18.58 6.01
C ARG A 132 -15.24 -17.41 6.78
N GLU A 133 -14.73 -17.66 7.98
CA GLU A 133 -14.06 -16.64 8.80
C GLU A 133 -12.80 -16.12 8.08
N LEU A 134 -11.97 -17.03 7.57
CA LEU A 134 -10.76 -16.69 6.81
C LEU A 134 -11.08 -15.90 5.53
N SER A 135 -12.19 -16.22 4.86
CA SER A 135 -12.68 -15.46 3.69
C SER A 135 -13.03 -14.02 4.05
N GLY A 136 -13.69 -13.82 5.20
CA GLY A 136 -14.17 -12.52 5.66
C GLY A 136 -13.10 -11.64 6.30
N ASP A 137 -12.04 -12.23 6.86
CA ASP A 137 -11.01 -11.48 7.58
C ASP A 137 -10.10 -10.70 6.63
N SER A 138 -10.34 -9.40 6.48
CA SER A 138 -9.53 -8.52 5.63
C SER A 138 -8.23 -8.04 6.30
N SER A 139 -8.01 -8.38 7.57
CA SER A 139 -6.87 -7.91 8.37
C SER A 139 -5.64 -8.80 8.26
N MET A 140 -5.81 -10.07 7.87
CA MET A 140 -4.71 -11.00 7.67
C MET A 140 -3.86 -10.69 6.44
N LEU A 141 -2.55 -10.85 6.59
CA LEU A 141 -1.61 -10.79 5.47
C LEU A 141 -1.88 -11.94 4.49
N ILE A 142 -1.73 -11.68 3.19
CA ILE A 142 -1.94 -12.65 2.11
C ILE A 142 -1.11 -13.93 2.33
N GLN A 143 0.12 -13.83 2.83
CA GLN A 143 0.96 -15.00 3.16
C GLN A 143 0.37 -15.84 4.30
N GLN A 144 -0.13 -15.21 5.35
CA GLN A 144 -0.75 -15.94 6.46
C GLN A 144 -2.03 -16.65 6.00
N LYS A 145 -2.79 -16.02 5.11
CA LYS A 145 -3.95 -16.66 4.49
C LYS A 145 -3.57 -17.87 3.64
N GLU A 146 -2.44 -17.83 2.93
CA GLU A 146 -1.96 -18.98 2.15
C GLU A 146 -1.60 -20.15 3.06
N GLU A 147 -0.90 -19.90 4.16
CA GLU A 147 -0.52 -20.94 5.11
C GLU A 147 -1.73 -21.57 5.79
N THR A 148 -2.73 -20.77 6.20
CA THR A 148 -3.95 -21.31 6.80
C THR A 148 -4.79 -22.07 5.79
N LEU A 149 -4.88 -21.58 4.54
CA LEU A 149 -5.59 -22.27 3.47
C LEU A 149 -4.95 -23.63 3.18
N HIS A 150 -3.62 -23.71 3.12
CA HIS A 150 -2.92 -24.99 2.95
C HIS A 150 -3.22 -25.98 4.08
N LYS A 151 -3.22 -25.54 5.34
CA LYS A 151 -3.59 -26.41 6.47
C LYS A 151 -5.01 -26.93 6.36
N LEU A 152 -5.96 -26.07 5.97
CA LEU A 152 -7.34 -26.48 5.77
C LEU A 152 -7.49 -27.48 4.61
N GLN A 153 -6.72 -27.31 3.53
CA GLN A 153 -6.69 -28.30 2.45
C GLN A 153 -6.18 -29.66 2.93
N ASP A 154 -5.12 -29.69 3.75
CA ASP A 154 -4.60 -30.93 4.33
C ASP A 154 -5.65 -31.59 5.25
N GLU A 155 -6.38 -30.80 6.04
CA GLU A 155 -7.46 -31.31 6.90
C GLU A 155 -8.61 -31.92 6.08
N VAL A 156 -9.04 -31.26 4.99
CA VAL A 156 -10.06 -31.81 4.08
C VAL A 156 -9.57 -33.10 3.42
N ALA A 157 -8.30 -33.18 3.01
CA ALA A 157 -7.71 -34.39 2.43
C ALA A 157 -7.71 -35.57 3.43
N LEU A 158 -7.39 -35.31 4.70
CA LEU A 158 -7.45 -36.32 5.76
C LEU A 158 -8.88 -36.80 6.01
N LEU A 159 -9.86 -35.90 5.97
CA LEU A 159 -11.28 -36.27 6.11
C LEU A 159 -11.77 -37.14 4.95
N LEU A 160 -11.33 -36.86 3.73
CA LEU A 160 -11.62 -37.70 2.56
C LEU A 160 -11.03 -39.10 2.71
N GLU A 161 -9.80 -39.19 3.22
CA GLU A 161 -9.17 -40.48 3.50
C GLU A 161 -9.96 -41.26 4.57
N ARG A 162 -10.32 -40.62 5.69
CA ARG A 162 -11.14 -41.26 6.75
C ARG A 162 -12.50 -41.70 6.22
N TYR A 163 -13.16 -40.88 5.40
CA TYR A 163 -14.41 -41.24 4.74
C TYR A 163 -14.24 -42.45 3.81
N SER A 164 -13.16 -42.51 3.04
CA SER A 164 -12.87 -43.65 2.17
C SER A 164 -12.75 -44.95 2.98
N LEU A 165 -12.06 -44.93 4.13
CA LEU A 165 -11.94 -46.08 5.03
C LEU A 165 -13.27 -46.52 5.61
N LEU A 166 -14.17 -45.56 5.87
CA LEU A 166 -15.50 -45.83 6.40
C LEU A 166 -16.39 -46.56 5.38
N THR A 167 -16.25 -46.20 4.10
CA THR A 167 -17.03 -46.75 2.98
C THR A 167 -16.44 -48.01 2.34
N THR A 168 -15.13 -48.24 2.46
CA THR A 168 -14.52 -49.51 2.04
C THR A 168 -14.84 -50.62 3.04
N LEU A 169 -15.55 -51.64 2.56
CA LEU A 169 -15.66 -52.99 3.11
C LEU A 169 -14.83 -53.94 2.25
#